data_AF-A0A7C8UEJ3-F1
#
_entry.id   AF-A0A7C8UEJ3-F1
#
_cell.length_a   1.000
_cell.length_b   1.000
_cell.length_c   1.000
_cell.angle_alpha   90.00
_cell.angle_beta   90.00
_cell.angle_gamma   90.00
#
_symmetry.space_group_name_H-M   'P 1'
#
loop_
_entity.id
_entity.type
_entity.pdbx_description
1 polymer ?
#
loop_
_entity_poly.entity_id
_entity_poly.type
_entity_poly.pdbx_seq_one_letter_code
_entity_poly.pdbx_strand_id
1 'polypeptide(L)'
;MVFEGKWEPEMNSIPGAELGEAIPSNTEHAISVSLPTWRSNVGYEENESWVVSKMQSGYPRFFIHPEIVALEKSISDTHSKAKERCMLFPSAVVASDCRSFVVSRLRQSENSVQISDQEIRIIFLSSSQVQNTLHPQADVWAIFLPESFYPTAREFWQHTGEGISSRRAVYIHKALREGNLSVIKQSIDSPCDNNPLHRGPSRYSKHCGGNASIGTNSRKQRNASGSDGISTNDFVEMRYGRNLEADAVQQAKLAIKQRISGSMVTDFDSAGRASTQGRVQKISPEDVFLFPTGMSAIYNAHRLLRTLFGSSTMVEFGFPYLDTLKILEKFGDGCLFLGNGNDADLDELERVINDGKQISALFCEFPSNPLLRSPNLKRLRALASRHRFVIVVDETIGNFVNVDVLPYADILVSSLTKVFSGDSNVMGGSCVINPEMPFYQDISLLAAKMFEDNYWGEDAIFMERNSRDFGSRVLRINQNADALAELFLKWPTISEAPILVKNRALETNIENNTSKTRLLP
;
A
#
# COMPACT_ATOMS: atom_id res chain seq x y z
N MET A 1 1.79 16.57 21.35
CA MET A 1 0.70 17.15 22.17
C MET A 1 0.67 16.42 23.49
N VAL A 2 0.78 17.15 24.59
CA VAL A 2 0.63 16.61 25.95
C VAL A 2 -0.57 17.32 26.56
N PHE A 3 -1.54 16.55 27.08
CA PHE A 3 -2.75 17.06 27.72
C PHE A 3 -2.69 16.80 29.23
N GLU A 4 -2.84 17.85 30.02
CA GLU A 4 -2.66 17.79 31.49
C GLU A 4 -4.00 17.68 32.27
N GLY A 5 -5.13 17.56 31.57
CA GLY A 5 -6.44 17.38 32.20
C GLY A 5 -6.77 15.93 32.56
N LYS A 6 -7.83 15.73 33.34
CA LYS A 6 -8.42 14.39 33.55
C LYS A 6 -9.12 13.96 32.26
N TRP A 7 -8.62 12.90 31.64
CA TRP A 7 -9.26 12.28 30.48
C TRP A 7 -10.52 11.53 30.91
N GLU A 8 -11.63 11.76 30.22
CA GLU A 8 -12.86 10.98 30.39
C GLU A 8 -12.80 9.76 29.46
N PRO A 9 -12.56 8.53 29.97
CA PRO A 9 -12.29 7.36 29.13
C PRO A 9 -13.49 6.93 28.29
N GLU A 10 -14.69 7.40 28.64
CA GLU A 10 -15.98 7.03 28.04
C GLU A 10 -16.51 8.07 27.05
N MET A 11 -15.82 9.20 26.87
CA MET A 11 -16.24 10.22 25.92
C MET A 11 -16.21 9.65 24.50
N ASN A 12 -17.40 9.56 23.88
CA ASN A 12 -17.51 9.08 22.50
C ASN A 12 -17.02 10.17 21.54
N SER A 13 -15.92 9.88 20.85
CA SER A 13 -15.27 10.76 19.88
C SER A 13 -15.84 10.66 18.46
N ILE A 14 -16.70 9.67 18.19
CA ILE A 14 -17.30 9.42 16.88
C ILE A 14 -18.82 9.36 17.03
N PRO A 15 -19.53 10.50 16.92
CA PRO A 15 -20.97 10.55 17.09
C PRO A 15 -21.69 9.59 16.13
N GLY A 16 -22.44 8.64 16.68
CA GLY A 16 -23.28 7.71 15.90
C GLY A 16 -22.60 6.43 15.41
N ALA A 17 -21.29 6.23 15.62
CA ALA A 17 -20.62 4.97 15.28
C ALA A 17 -20.55 4.04 16.50
N GLU A 18 -20.96 2.78 16.32
CA GLU A 18 -20.85 1.76 17.36
C GLU A 18 -19.44 1.16 17.43
N LEU A 19 -19.06 0.63 18.60
CA LEU A 19 -17.78 -0.06 18.77
C LEU A 19 -17.68 -1.25 17.81
N GLY A 20 -16.63 -1.29 17.00
CA GLY A 20 -16.36 -2.38 16.06
C GLY A 20 -17.06 -2.23 14.71
N GLU A 21 -17.87 -1.19 14.52
CA GLU A 21 -18.51 -0.86 13.24
C GLU A 21 -17.48 -0.40 12.20
N ALA A 22 -17.69 -0.76 10.93
CA ALA A 22 -16.89 -0.28 9.82
C ALA A 22 -16.93 1.26 9.68
N ILE A 23 -15.81 1.87 9.29
CA ILE A 23 -15.74 3.29 8.95
C ILE A 23 -15.18 3.44 7.52
N PRO A 24 -15.95 4.02 6.57
CA PRO A 24 -17.33 4.49 6.71
C PRO A 24 -18.34 3.35 6.93
N SER A 25 -19.43 3.63 7.64
CA SER A 25 -20.52 2.67 7.87
C SER A 25 -21.06 2.10 6.55
N ASN A 26 -21.54 0.86 6.58
CA ASN A 26 -22.10 0.15 5.42
C ASN A 26 -21.16 0.01 4.21
N THR A 27 -19.85 0.11 4.42
CA THR A 27 -18.86 -0.12 3.37
C THR A 27 -18.36 -1.57 3.45
N GLU A 28 -18.75 -2.41 2.49
CA GLU A 28 -18.47 -3.87 2.48
C GLU A 28 -16.98 -4.23 2.61
N HIS A 29 -16.10 -3.38 2.06
CA HIS A 29 -14.65 -3.57 2.10
C HIS A 29 -13.96 -2.46 2.87
N ALA A 30 -14.61 -1.92 3.90
CA ALA A 30 -13.99 -0.96 4.80
C ALA A 30 -12.70 -1.53 5.38
N ILE A 31 -11.67 -0.71 5.44
CA ILE A 31 -10.36 -1.07 6.00
C ILE A 31 -10.09 -0.30 7.30
N SER A 32 -11.13 0.28 7.88
CA SER A 32 -11.11 1.04 9.12
C SER A 32 -12.33 0.69 9.96
N VAL A 33 -12.18 0.87 11.27
CA VAL A 33 -13.14 0.41 12.28
C VAL A 33 -13.26 1.44 13.40
N SER A 34 -14.45 1.54 13.96
CA SER A 34 -14.78 2.44 15.05
C SER A 34 -14.26 1.92 16.38
N LEU A 35 -13.37 2.69 17.00
CA LEU A 35 -12.97 2.56 18.41
C LEU A 35 -13.35 3.88 19.11
N PRO A 36 -14.64 4.07 19.44
CA PRO A 36 -15.22 5.38 19.72
C PRO A 36 -14.68 6.06 20.98
N THR A 37 -14.10 5.29 21.90
CA THR A 37 -13.58 5.79 23.18
C THR A 37 -12.11 5.42 23.37
N TRP A 38 -11.39 6.15 24.24
CA TRP A 38 -10.02 5.79 24.58
C TRP A 38 -9.95 4.41 25.24
N ARG A 39 -10.93 4.08 26.08
CA ARG A 39 -11.06 2.73 26.67
C ARG A 39 -11.17 1.65 25.60
N SER A 40 -11.89 1.90 24.51
CA SER A 40 -11.97 0.97 23.38
C SER A 40 -10.62 0.80 22.67
N ASN A 41 -9.85 1.87 22.51
CA ASN A 41 -8.50 1.80 21.93
C ASN A 41 -7.56 0.98 22.81
N VAL A 42 -7.52 1.24 24.13
CA VAL A 42 -6.73 0.44 25.08
C VAL A 42 -7.17 -1.03 25.07
N GLY A 43 -8.48 -1.29 25.15
CA GLY A 43 -9.00 -2.66 25.13
C GLY A 43 -8.73 -3.39 23.81
N TYR A 44 -8.62 -2.68 22.68
CA TYR A 44 -8.17 -3.27 21.42
C TYR A 44 -6.70 -3.68 21.48
N GLU A 45 -5.81 -2.79 21.94
CA GLU A 45 -4.37 -3.05 22.07
C GLU A 45 -4.06 -4.16 23.09
N GLU A 46 -4.82 -4.24 24.18
CA GLU A 46 -4.70 -5.28 25.21
C GLU A 46 -5.44 -6.57 24.85
N ASN A 47 -6.05 -6.63 23.66
CA ASN A 47 -6.79 -7.80 23.14
C ASN A 47 -7.93 -8.25 24.08
N GLU A 48 -8.63 -7.29 24.69
CA GLU A 48 -9.78 -7.55 25.56
C GLU A 48 -11.00 -8.05 24.78
N SER A 49 -11.63 -9.12 25.29
CA SER A 49 -12.71 -9.82 24.58
C SER A 49 -13.93 -8.95 24.27
N TRP A 50 -14.28 -7.98 25.12
CA TRP A 50 -15.44 -7.10 24.93
C TRP A 50 -15.25 -6.11 23.77
N VAL A 51 -14.01 -5.86 23.33
CA VAL A 51 -13.69 -5.08 22.13
C VAL A 51 -13.58 -6.01 20.92
N VAL A 52 -12.67 -7.00 20.99
CA VAL A 52 -12.31 -7.84 19.85
C VAL A 52 -13.52 -8.61 19.30
N SER A 53 -14.42 -9.08 20.17
CA SER A 53 -15.64 -9.81 19.75
C SER A 53 -16.66 -8.94 19.01
N LYS A 54 -16.56 -7.60 19.09
CA LYS A 54 -17.47 -6.66 18.41
C LYS A 54 -16.92 -6.17 17.07
N MET A 55 -15.67 -6.47 16.75
CA MET A 55 -15.01 -6.01 15.52
C MET A 55 -15.65 -6.66 14.29
N GLN A 56 -16.32 -5.87 13.47
CA GLN A 56 -16.90 -6.31 12.19
C GLN A 56 -15.89 -6.17 11.05
N SER A 57 -14.97 -5.22 11.17
CA SER A 57 -13.86 -4.98 10.26
C SER A 57 -12.62 -4.53 11.05
N GLY A 58 -11.51 -4.29 10.35
CA GLY A 58 -10.29 -3.74 10.91
C GLY A 58 -9.28 -3.44 9.81
N TYR A 59 -8.12 -2.90 10.20
CA TYR A 59 -7.06 -2.64 9.24
C TYR A 59 -6.48 -3.97 8.70
N PRO A 60 -6.45 -4.21 7.36
CA PRO A 60 -6.18 -5.54 6.77
C PRO A 60 -4.75 -6.13 6.89
N ARG A 61 -4.04 -5.81 7.96
CA ARG A 61 -2.80 -6.48 8.41
C ARG A 61 -2.81 -6.85 9.90
N PHE A 62 -3.76 -6.29 10.65
CA PHE A 62 -4.00 -6.65 12.05
C PHE A 62 -5.29 -7.47 12.19
N PHE A 63 -6.19 -7.34 11.21
CA PHE A 63 -7.47 -8.04 11.15
C PHE A 63 -7.64 -8.69 9.77
N ILE A 64 -7.84 -10.01 9.72
CA ILE A 64 -8.14 -10.72 8.47
C ILE A 64 -9.63 -10.52 8.18
N HIS A 65 -9.94 -9.97 7.01
CA HIS A 65 -11.32 -9.63 6.65
C HIS A 65 -12.24 -10.87 6.66
N PRO A 66 -13.51 -10.78 7.11
CA PRO A 66 -14.39 -11.94 7.24
C PRO A 66 -14.61 -12.71 5.93
N GLU A 67 -14.67 -12.01 4.80
CA GLU A 67 -14.75 -12.63 3.46
C GLU A 67 -13.53 -13.50 3.12
N ILE A 68 -12.33 -13.12 3.56
CA ILE A 68 -11.12 -13.92 3.38
C ILE A 68 -11.21 -15.18 4.25
N VAL A 69 -11.62 -15.03 5.52
CA VAL A 69 -11.83 -16.15 6.46
C VAL A 69 -12.90 -17.13 5.93
N ALA A 70 -13.98 -16.60 5.33
CA ALA A 70 -15.06 -17.41 4.76
C ALA A 70 -14.59 -18.21 3.54
N LEU A 71 -13.75 -17.61 2.70
CA LEU A 71 -13.10 -18.30 1.57
C LEU A 71 -12.10 -19.36 2.07
N GLU A 72 -11.25 -19.02 3.03
CA GLU A 72 -10.31 -19.95 3.68
C GLU A 72 -11.03 -21.18 4.23
N LYS A 73 -12.16 -20.96 4.91
CA LYS A 73 -13.02 -22.04 5.44
C LYS A 73 -13.54 -22.92 4.32
N SER A 74 -14.13 -22.35 3.27
CA SER A 74 -14.71 -23.11 2.16
C SER A 74 -13.66 -23.96 1.41
N ILE A 75 -12.45 -23.41 1.24
CA ILE A 75 -11.30 -24.13 0.68
C ILE A 75 -10.83 -25.24 1.65
N SER A 76 -10.81 -24.96 2.95
CA SER A 76 -10.40 -25.92 3.99
C SER A 76 -11.36 -27.10 4.11
N ASP A 77 -12.67 -26.86 4.04
CA ASP A 77 -13.70 -27.91 4.11
C ASP A 77 -13.53 -28.98 3.03
N THR A 78 -12.92 -28.62 1.89
CA THR A 78 -12.68 -29.53 0.76
C THR A 78 -11.26 -30.12 0.71
N HIS A 79 -10.24 -29.39 1.21
CA HIS A 79 -8.83 -29.70 0.93
C HIS A 79 -7.91 -29.78 2.16
N SER A 80 -8.37 -29.38 3.34
CA SER A 80 -7.57 -29.46 4.57
C SER A 80 -7.44 -30.90 5.06
N LYS A 81 -6.28 -31.23 5.64
CA LYS A 81 -6.10 -32.40 6.49
C LYS A 81 -6.38 -32.04 7.94
N ALA A 82 -6.52 -33.05 8.80
CA ALA A 82 -6.76 -32.83 10.23
C ALA A 82 -5.68 -31.92 10.86
N LYS A 83 -6.11 -30.89 11.60
CA LYS A 83 -5.26 -29.90 12.32
C LYS A 83 -4.43 -28.98 11.43
N GLU A 84 -4.79 -28.81 10.16
CA GLU A 84 -4.21 -27.79 9.30
C GLU A 84 -5.03 -26.49 9.30
N ARG A 85 -4.35 -25.38 9.04
CA ARG A 85 -4.92 -24.07 8.75
C ARG A 85 -4.57 -23.65 7.33
N CYS A 86 -5.47 -22.90 6.72
CA CYS A 86 -5.32 -22.34 5.39
C CYS A 86 -4.92 -20.86 5.48
N MET A 87 -4.06 -20.39 4.58
CA MET A 87 -3.83 -18.97 4.31
C MET A 87 -3.68 -18.73 2.81
N LEU A 88 -4.26 -17.63 2.31
CA LEU A 88 -4.43 -17.40 0.87
C LEU A 88 -3.49 -16.33 0.31
N PHE A 89 -2.89 -16.63 -0.83
CA PHE A 89 -1.91 -15.77 -1.49
C PHE A 89 -2.20 -15.54 -2.98
N PRO A 90 -1.74 -14.39 -3.51
CA PRO A 90 -2.06 -13.96 -4.87
C PRO A 90 -1.24 -14.64 -5.97
N SER A 91 -0.09 -15.25 -5.64
CA SER A 91 0.80 -15.92 -6.60
C SER A 91 1.56 -17.10 -5.98
N ALA A 92 2.12 -17.96 -6.83
CA ALA A 92 2.95 -19.09 -6.44
C ALA A 92 4.25 -18.65 -5.73
N VAL A 93 4.85 -17.53 -6.19
CA VAL A 93 6.07 -16.98 -5.62
C VAL A 93 5.82 -16.51 -4.20
N VAL A 94 4.76 -15.73 -3.97
CA VAL A 94 4.41 -15.24 -2.64
C VAL A 94 4.08 -16.40 -1.69
N ALA A 95 3.35 -17.40 -2.16
CA ALA A 95 3.06 -18.58 -1.35
C ALA A 95 4.33 -19.36 -0.98
N SER A 96 5.27 -19.48 -1.93
CA SER A 96 6.57 -20.13 -1.69
C SER A 96 7.47 -19.32 -0.75
N ASP A 97 7.43 -18.00 -0.82
CA ASP A 97 8.14 -17.09 0.08
C ASP A 97 7.62 -17.24 1.52
N CYS A 98 6.30 -17.30 1.71
CA CYS A 98 5.70 -17.56 3.02
C CYS A 98 6.15 -18.93 3.59
N ARG A 99 6.07 -20.00 2.79
CA ARG A 99 6.56 -21.33 3.19
C ARG A 99 8.04 -21.27 3.60
N SER A 100 8.88 -20.63 2.79
CA SER A 100 10.32 -20.50 3.06
C SER A 100 10.59 -19.70 4.34
N PHE A 101 9.83 -18.63 4.58
CA PHE A 101 9.90 -17.86 5.81
C PHE A 101 9.56 -18.72 7.03
N VAL A 102 8.43 -19.42 7.01
CA VAL A 102 8.00 -20.30 8.12
C VAL A 102 9.06 -21.36 8.41
N VAL A 103 9.53 -22.07 7.39
CA VAL A 103 10.59 -23.09 7.53
C VAL A 103 11.87 -22.49 8.12
N SER A 104 12.31 -21.33 7.64
CA SER A 104 13.53 -20.68 8.13
C SER A 104 13.45 -20.31 9.61
N ARG A 105 12.28 -19.86 10.08
CA ARG A 105 12.05 -19.48 11.48
C ARG A 105 11.99 -20.66 12.41
N LEU A 106 11.37 -21.74 11.96
CA LEU A 106 11.29 -22.97 12.74
C LEU A 106 12.68 -23.61 12.92
N ARG A 107 13.54 -23.55 11.88
CA ARG A 107 14.93 -24.02 11.97
C ARG A 107 15.80 -23.21 12.95
N GLN A 108 15.46 -21.95 13.22
CA GLN A 108 16.18 -21.09 14.16
C GLN A 108 15.74 -21.30 15.62
N SER A 109 14.58 -21.92 15.86
CA SER A 109 14.11 -22.21 17.22
C SER A 109 14.77 -23.48 17.78
N GLU A 110 15.21 -23.45 19.05
CA GLU A 110 16.00 -24.53 19.70
C GLU A 110 15.32 -25.91 19.76
N ASN A 111 14.01 -25.99 19.45
CA ASN A 111 13.28 -27.25 19.31
C ASN A 111 13.37 -27.77 17.87
N SER A 112 14.59 -28.15 17.46
CA SER A 112 14.88 -28.78 16.17
C SER A 112 14.27 -30.19 16.07
N VAL A 113 12.95 -30.29 16.07
CA VAL A 113 12.27 -31.42 15.45
C VAL A 113 12.58 -31.29 13.95
N GLN A 114 12.93 -32.40 13.30
CA GLN A 114 13.10 -32.48 11.85
C GLN A 114 11.79 -32.12 11.15
N ILE A 115 11.49 -30.83 11.04
CA ILE A 115 10.33 -30.35 10.30
C ILE A 115 10.68 -30.51 8.82
N SER A 116 10.10 -31.54 8.21
CA SER A 116 10.21 -31.76 6.78
C SER A 116 9.45 -30.66 6.06
N ASP A 117 10.08 -30.03 5.06
CA ASP A 117 9.44 -29.03 4.17
C ASP A 117 8.13 -29.55 3.55
N GLN A 118 7.89 -30.87 3.60
CA GLN A 118 6.68 -31.56 3.13
C GLN A 118 5.44 -31.36 4.02
N GLU A 119 5.56 -30.82 5.24
CA GLU A 119 4.40 -30.56 6.10
C GLU A 119 3.60 -29.33 5.65
N ILE A 120 4.22 -28.41 4.92
CA ILE A 120 3.56 -27.21 4.38
C ILE A 120 3.19 -27.46 2.92
N ARG A 121 1.89 -27.57 2.64
CA ARG A 121 1.37 -27.87 1.31
C ARG A 121 0.85 -26.61 0.66
N ILE A 122 1.09 -26.46 -0.63
CA ILE A 122 0.53 -25.36 -1.42
C ILE A 122 -0.40 -25.99 -2.47
N ILE A 123 -1.64 -25.51 -2.52
CA ILE A 123 -2.63 -25.89 -3.52
C ILE A 123 -2.93 -24.67 -4.38
N PHE A 124 -2.95 -24.86 -5.69
CA PHE A 124 -3.38 -23.86 -6.65
C PHE A 124 -4.84 -24.13 -7.06
N LEU A 125 -5.69 -23.13 -6.85
CA LEU A 125 -7.06 -23.11 -7.36
C LEU A 125 -7.12 -22.10 -8.50
N SER A 126 -7.64 -22.54 -9.65
CA SER A 126 -7.77 -21.73 -10.85
C SER A 126 -9.08 -22.01 -11.55
N SER A 127 -9.58 -21.04 -12.30
CA SER A 127 -10.80 -21.22 -13.09
C SER A 127 -10.51 -22.14 -14.27
N SER A 128 -11.20 -23.27 -14.36
CA SER A 128 -10.98 -24.30 -15.39
C SER A 128 -11.39 -23.88 -16.80
N GLN A 129 -12.07 -22.73 -16.97
CA GLN A 129 -12.52 -22.24 -18.27
C GLN A 129 -11.52 -21.25 -18.88
N VAL A 130 -10.49 -21.80 -19.52
CA VAL A 130 -9.73 -21.07 -20.54
C VAL A 130 -10.53 -21.16 -21.84
N GLN A 131 -11.21 -20.08 -22.23
CA GLN A 131 -11.52 -19.67 -23.62
C GLN A 131 -12.51 -18.48 -23.64
N ASN A 132 -12.13 -17.32 -23.09
CA ASN A 132 -12.41 -15.99 -23.65
C ASN A 132 -11.91 -14.90 -22.69
N THR A 133 -11.11 -14.00 -23.24
CA THR A 133 -10.15 -13.12 -22.58
C THR A 133 -10.76 -11.85 -21.97
N LEU A 134 -11.78 -11.96 -21.12
CA LEU A 134 -12.46 -10.77 -20.57
C LEU A 134 -12.68 -10.75 -19.05
N HIS A 135 -12.42 -11.84 -18.32
CA HIS A 135 -12.59 -11.86 -16.87
C HIS A 135 -11.24 -11.96 -16.13
N PRO A 136 -11.05 -11.24 -15.01
CA PRO A 136 -9.87 -11.44 -14.17
C PRO A 136 -9.85 -12.89 -13.67
N GLN A 137 -8.69 -13.55 -13.80
CA GLN A 137 -8.52 -14.94 -13.41
C GLN A 137 -8.76 -15.07 -11.90
N ALA A 138 -9.62 -16.02 -11.51
CA ALA A 138 -9.96 -16.31 -10.10
C ALA A 138 -8.86 -17.13 -9.40
N ASP A 139 -7.60 -16.85 -9.72
CA ASP A 139 -6.47 -17.64 -9.29
C ASP A 139 -6.16 -17.36 -7.81
N VAL A 140 -5.86 -18.41 -7.05
CA VAL A 140 -5.42 -18.29 -5.65
C VAL A 140 -4.55 -19.47 -5.24
N TRP A 141 -3.53 -19.17 -4.44
CA TRP A 141 -2.64 -20.15 -3.86
C TRP A 141 -2.95 -20.28 -2.37
N ALA A 142 -3.45 -21.46 -1.99
CA ALA A 142 -3.77 -21.80 -0.61
C ALA A 142 -2.60 -22.57 0.01
N ILE A 143 -2.01 -22.01 1.08
CA ILE A 143 -1.05 -22.74 1.90
C ILE A 143 -1.80 -23.43 3.03
N PHE A 144 -1.59 -24.73 3.16
CA PHE A 144 -2.01 -25.54 4.29
C PHE A 144 -0.81 -25.86 5.17
N LEU A 145 -0.93 -25.55 6.45
CA LEU A 145 0.13 -25.71 7.45
C LEU A 145 -0.46 -26.12 8.80
N PRO A 146 0.26 -26.88 9.65
CA PRO A 146 -0.19 -27.21 11.00
C PRO A 146 -0.55 -25.97 11.83
N GLU A 147 -1.60 -26.05 12.66
CA GLU A 147 -2.06 -24.93 13.52
C GLU A 147 -0.91 -24.26 14.31
N SER A 148 0.08 -25.03 14.77
CA SER A 148 1.26 -24.52 15.48
C SER A 148 2.14 -23.57 14.67
N PHE A 149 2.12 -23.66 13.33
CA PHE A 149 2.92 -22.82 12.44
C PHE A 149 2.17 -21.56 11.97
N TYR A 150 0.85 -21.51 12.21
CA TYR A 150 0.00 -20.41 11.76
C TYR A 150 0.41 -19.05 12.32
N PRO A 151 0.84 -18.91 13.59
CA PRO A 151 1.35 -17.63 14.08
C PRO A 151 2.52 -17.09 13.25
N THR A 152 3.48 -17.95 12.89
CA THR A 152 4.64 -17.57 12.06
C THR A 152 4.23 -17.21 10.63
N ALA A 153 3.29 -17.95 10.02
CA ALA A 153 2.76 -17.60 8.71
C ALA A 153 2.01 -16.25 8.74
N ARG A 154 1.24 -16.00 9.81
CA ARG A 154 0.55 -14.72 10.02
C ARG A 154 1.53 -13.56 10.17
N GLU A 155 2.70 -13.77 10.80
CA GLU A 155 3.75 -12.74 10.81
C GLU A 155 4.24 -12.38 9.41
N PHE A 156 4.43 -13.37 8.52
CA PHE A 156 4.79 -13.11 7.13
C PHE A 156 3.74 -12.22 6.46
N TRP A 157 2.46 -12.61 6.53
CA TRP A 157 1.35 -11.85 5.97
C TRP A 157 1.27 -10.42 6.52
N GLN A 158 1.38 -10.27 7.85
CA GLN A 158 1.30 -8.98 8.54
C GLN A 158 2.43 -8.03 8.12
N HIS A 159 3.69 -8.51 8.15
CA HIS A 159 4.87 -7.67 7.93
C HIS A 159 5.08 -7.35 6.45
N THR A 160 4.94 -8.35 5.58
CA THR A 160 5.11 -8.14 4.13
C THR A 160 3.91 -7.44 3.51
N GLY A 161 2.72 -7.53 4.13
CA GLY A 161 1.48 -7.07 3.52
C GLY A 161 1.09 -7.85 2.25
N GLU A 162 1.68 -9.03 2.05
CA GLU A 162 1.38 -9.96 0.97
C GLU A 162 0.21 -10.86 1.35
N GLY A 163 -0.83 -10.88 0.51
CA GLY A 163 -2.05 -11.65 0.71
C GLY A 163 -3.11 -11.24 -0.29
N ILE A 164 -4.27 -11.91 -0.28
CA ILE A 164 -5.41 -11.51 -1.11
C ILE A 164 -6.22 -10.40 -0.43
N SER A 165 -6.80 -9.51 -1.22
CA SER A 165 -7.78 -8.51 -0.77
C SER A 165 -9.14 -9.15 -0.47
N SER A 166 -9.99 -8.46 0.31
CA SER A 166 -11.40 -8.85 0.50
C SER A 166 -12.20 -8.93 -0.81
N ARG A 167 -12.02 -7.99 -1.74
CA ARG A 167 -12.66 -8.01 -3.08
C ARG A 167 -12.30 -9.27 -3.87
N ARG A 168 -11.00 -9.55 -3.99
CA ARG A 168 -10.51 -10.80 -4.59
C ARG A 168 -11.09 -12.03 -3.91
N ALA A 169 -11.20 -12.03 -2.58
CA ALA A 169 -11.80 -13.14 -1.85
C ALA A 169 -13.26 -13.36 -2.21
N VAL A 170 -14.09 -12.30 -2.25
CA VAL A 170 -15.50 -12.38 -2.68
C VAL A 170 -15.61 -12.94 -4.11
N TYR A 171 -14.78 -12.44 -5.03
CA TYR A 171 -14.77 -12.90 -6.42
C TYR A 171 -14.44 -14.39 -6.54
N ILE A 172 -13.36 -14.84 -5.89
CA ILE A 172 -12.96 -16.25 -5.89
C ILE A 172 -14.02 -17.11 -5.21
N HIS A 173 -14.58 -16.66 -4.08
CA HIS A 173 -15.58 -17.41 -3.33
C HIS A 173 -16.85 -17.61 -4.15
N LYS A 174 -17.28 -16.60 -4.90
CA LYS A 174 -18.37 -16.74 -5.87
C LYS A 174 -18.04 -17.79 -6.94
N ALA A 175 -16.86 -17.72 -7.56
CA ALA A 175 -16.42 -18.70 -8.56
C ALA A 175 -16.35 -20.13 -7.98
N LEU A 176 -15.96 -20.28 -6.71
CA LEU A 176 -15.92 -21.56 -6.00
C LEU A 176 -17.33 -22.15 -5.85
N ARG A 177 -18.31 -21.33 -5.42
CA ARG A 177 -19.71 -21.76 -5.23
C ARG A 177 -20.39 -22.13 -6.54
N GLU A 178 -20.03 -21.46 -7.63
CA GLU A 178 -20.54 -21.75 -8.97
C GLU A 178 -19.90 -23.01 -9.59
N GLY A 179 -18.94 -23.65 -8.91
CA GLY A 179 -18.22 -24.82 -9.42
C GLY A 179 -17.24 -24.49 -10.54
N ASN A 180 -16.91 -23.20 -10.72
CA ASN A 180 -16.04 -22.70 -11.79
C ASN A 180 -14.55 -22.76 -11.42
N LEU A 181 -14.20 -23.12 -10.19
CA LEU A 181 -12.83 -23.33 -9.73
C LEU A 181 -12.51 -24.81 -9.65
N SER A 182 -11.35 -25.19 -10.20
CA SER A 182 -10.79 -26.52 -10.06
C SER A 182 -9.41 -26.45 -9.40
N VAL A 183 -9.10 -27.44 -8.58
CA VAL A 183 -7.73 -27.63 -8.12
C VAL A 183 -6.87 -28.06 -9.30
N ILE A 184 -5.91 -27.24 -9.66
CA ILE A 184 -4.86 -27.64 -10.58
C ILE A 184 -3.73 -28.21 -9.74
N LYS A 185 -3.53 -29.53 -9.81
CA LYS A 185 -2.35 -30.18 -9.24
C LYS A 185 -1.12 -29.79 -10.07
N GLN A 186 -0.57 -28.61 -9.82
CA GLN A 186 0.81 -28.30 -10.22
C GLN A 186 1.71 -28.61 -9.03
N SER A 187 2.54 -29.65 -9.16
CA SER A 187 3.70 -29.83 -8.29
C SER A 187 4.63 -28.63 -8.52
N ILE A 188 4.94 -27.89 -7.46
CA ILE A 188 5.77 -26.67 -7.50
C ILE A 188 7.25 -26.98 -7.79
N ASP A 189 7.61 -28.24 -8.09
CA ASP A 189 8.99 -28.68 -8.36
C ASP A 189 9.50 -28.30 -9.75
N SER A 190 8.91 -27.31 -10.44
CA SER A 190 9.43 -26.80 -11.71
C SER A 190 9.15 -25.31 -11.86
N PRO A 191 10.18 -24.46 -12.10
CA PRO A 191 9.97 -23.06 -12.41
C PRO A 191 9.21 -22.95 -13.74
N CYS A 192 8.03 -22.35 -13.69
CA CYS A 192 7.24 -22.08 -14.89
C CYS A 192 7.87 -20.89 -15.65
N ASP A 193 8.82 -21.18 -16.53
CA ASP A 193 9.15 -20.28 -17.65
C ASP A 193 7.93 -20.21 -18.58
N ASN A 194 6.98 -19.32 -18.27
CA ASN A 194 5.93 -18.89 -19.21
C ASN A 194 5.33 -17.56 -18.73
N ASN A 195 6.11 -16.49 -18.81
CA ASN A 195 5.54 -15.15 -18.98
C ASN A 195 5.22 -14.96 -20.46
N PRO A 196 3.94 -14.87 -20.88
CA PRO A 196 3.66 -14.22 -22.15
C PRO A 196 4.00 -12.75 -21.95
N LEU A 197 5.18 -12.36 -22.44
CA LEU A 197 5.59 -11.00 -22.65
C LEU A 197 4.47 -10.27 -23.41
N HIS A 198 3.63 -9.51 -22.71
CA HIS A 198 2.82 -8.47 -23.34
C HIS A 198 3.78 -7.37 -23.78
N ARG A 199 4.39 -7.57 -24.96
CA ARG A 199 5.07 -6.50 -25.69
C ARG A 199 4.04 -5.41 -25.95
N GLY A 200 4.27 -4.22 -25.38
CA GLY A 200 3.47 -3.03 -25.67
C GLY A 200 3.39 -2.76 -27.18
N PRO A 201 2.33 -2.09 -27.64
CA PRO A 201 2.09 -1.91 -29.07
C PRO A 201 3.22 -1.10 -29.71
N SER A 202 3.92 -1.76 -30.64
CA SER A 202 4.93 -1.19 -31.52
C SER A 202 4.30 -0.16 -32.45
N ARG A 203 4.97 0.98 -32.60
CA ARG A 203 4.61 2.07 -33.52
C ARG A 203 4.43 1.55 -34.94
N TYR A 204 3.27 1.80 -35.54
CA TYR A 204 3.13 1.89 -36.99
C TYR A 204 2.38 3.16 -37.38
N SER A 205 3.09 4.02 -38.09
CA SER A 205 2.53 5.04 -38.95
C SER A 205 1.74 4.36 -40.08
N LYS A 206 0.56 4.86 -40.44
CA LYS A 206 0.17 5.10 -41.83
C LYS A 206 -1.14 5.88 -41.96
N HIS A 207 -1.11 6.74 -42.97
CA HIS A 207 -2.12 7.64 -43.50
C HIS A 207 -3.26 6.91 -44.25
N CYS A 208 -4.27 7.72 -44.62
CA CYS A 208 -5.46 7.46 -45.47
C CYS A 208 -6.70 6.98 -44.71
N GLY A 209 -7.91 7.54 -44.82
CA GLY A 209 -8.48 8.57 -45.70
C GLY A 209 -9.98 8.30 -45.89
N GLY A 210 -10.81 9.35 -45.81
CA GLY A 210 -12.16 9.49 -46.43
C GLY A 210 -13.23 8.41 -46.20
N ASN A 211 -14.33 8.76 -45.50
CA ASN A 211 -15.53 9.31 -46.14
C ASN A 211 -16.74 9.33 -45.19
N ALA A 212 -17.55 10.37 -45.38
CA ALA A 212 -18.77 10.67 -44.66
C ALA A 212 -19.93 9.74 -45.03
N SER A 213 -20.85 9.54 -44.09
CA SER A 213 -22.25 9.31 -44.40
C SER A 213 -23.13 9.92 -43.32
N ILE A 214 -23.85 10.96 -43.75
CA ILE A 214 -24.92 11.68 -43.07
C ILE A 214 -26.13 10.74 -42.92
N GLY A 215 -26.75 10.74 -41.74
CA GLY A 215 -28.02 10.08 -41.47
C GLY A 215 -28.81 10.86 -40.42
N THR A 216 -29.59 11.82 -40.88
CA THR A 216 -30.62 12.56 -40.12
C THR A 216 -31.79 11.66 -39.73
N ASN A 217 -32.29 11.76 -38.49
CA ASN A 217 -33.74 11.80 -38.24
C ASN A 217 -34.13 12.28 -36.82
N SER A 218 -34.83 13.42 -36.83
CA SER A 218 -35.92 13.94 -35.98
C SER A 218 -36.37 13.23 -34.69
N ARG A 219 -36.27 14.00 -33.58
CA ARG A 219 -37.24 14.27 -32.50
C ARG A 219 -38.32 13.23 -32.14
N LYS A 220 -38.37 12.89 -30.84
CA LYS A 220 -39.63 12.86 -30.06
C LYS A 220 -39.37 13.14 -28.57
N GLN A 221 -39.86 14.28 -28.10
CA GLN A 221 -40.07 14.57 -26.67
C GLN A 221 -41.20 13.69 -26.15
N ARG A 222 -40.99 13.04 -25.00
CA ARG A 222 -42.06 12.65 -24.06
C ARG A 222 -41.63 13.06 -22.67
N ASN A 223 -42.34 14.04 -22.10
CA ASN A 223 -42.35 14.30 -20.67
C ASN A 223 -43.17 13.19 -19.99
N ALA A 224 -42.62 12.60 -18.92
CA ALA A 224 -43.38 11.93 -17.88
C ALA A 224 -42.69 12.20 -16.54
N SER A 225 -43.45 12.87 -15.67
CA SER A 225 -43.18 13.22 -14.28
C SER A 225 -43.41 12.05 -13.33
N GLY A 226 -42.60 11.94 -12.27
CA GLY A 226 -42.97 11.24 -11.02
C GLY A 226 -41.91 10.32 -10.41
N SER A 227 -41.35 10.77 -9.27
CA SER A 227 -40.80 10.02 -8.12
C SER A 227 -39.97 8.75 -8.36
N ASP A 228 -38.65 8.84 -8.20
CA ASP A 228 -37.96 8.57 -6.93
C ASP A 228 -36.46 8.86 -7.11
N GLY A 229 -35.86 9.53 -6.13
CA GLY A 229 -34.46 9.95 -6.17
C GLY A 229 -33.54 8.74 -6.04
N ILE A 230 -33.17 8.13 -7.17
CA ILE A 230 -32.06 7.18 -7.23
C ILE A 230 -30.77 8.00 -7.15
N SER A 231 -30.06 7.83 -6.05
CA SER A 231 -28.74 8.41 -5.81
C SER A 231 -27.78 7.98 -6.92
N THR A 232 -26.91 8.90 -7.37
CA THR A 232 -25.84 8.64 -8.34
C THR A 232 -24.91 7.49 -7.90
N ASN A 233 -24.94 7.10 -6.61
CA ASN A 233 -24.22 5.95 -6.08
C ASN A 233 -24.83 4.60 -6.48
N ASP A 234 -26.16 4.49 -6.60
CA ASP A 234 -26.84 3.21 -6.90
C ASP A 234 -26.72 2.83 -8.38
N PHE A 235 -26.49 3.81 -9.25
CA PHE A 235 -26.38 3.61 -10.69
C PHE A 235 -25.02 3.00 -11.12
N VAL A 236 -24.02 3.04 -10.24
CA VAL A 236 -22.66 2.53 -10.50
C VAL A 236 -22.56 1.06 -10.10
N GLU A 237 -23.12 0.65 -8.96
CA GLU A 237 -23.09 -0.76 -8.52
C GLU A 237 -23.73 -1.73 -9.52
N MET A 238 -24.80 -1.30 -10.22
CA MET A 238 -25.50 -2.17 -11.17
C MET A 238 -24.76 -2.41 -12.50
N ARG A 239 -23.74 -1.62 -12.85
CA ARG A 239 -23.04 -1.76 -14.14
C ARG A 239 -21.66 -2.42 -14.06
N TYR A 240 -20.99 -2.37 -12.91
CA TYR A 240 -19.62 -2.91 -12.76
C TYR A 240 -19.57 -4.33 -12.16
N GLY A 241 -20.68 -4.85 -11.62
CA GLY A 241 -20.76 -6.20 -11.05
C GLY A 241 -20.81 -7.34 -12.08
N ARG A 242 -20.87 -7.04 -13.38
CA ARG A 242 -20.93 -8.03 -14.46
C ARG A 242 -20.05 -7.56 -15.62
N ASN A 243 -18.85 -8.12 -15.70
CA ASN A 243 -17.78 -7.86 -16.67
C ASN A 243 -16.87 -6.68 -16.29
N LEU A 244 -15.91 -6.91 -15.40
CA LEU A 244 -14.69 -6.10 -15.37
C LEU A 244 -13.97 -6.33 -16.70
N GLU A 245 -14.17 -5.45 -17.68
CA GLU A 245 -13.39 -5.52 -18.91
C GLU A 245 -11.91 -5.32 -18.55
N ALA A 246 -11.04 -6.24 -18.98
CA ALA A 246 -9.60 -6.20 -18.70
C ALA A 246 -8.97 -4.83 -19.07
N ASP A 247 -9.51 -4.20 -20.11
CA ASP A 247 -9.13 -2.85 -20.55
C ASP A 247 -9.37 -1.79 -19.46
N ALA A 248 -10.47 -1.86 -18.72
CA ALA A 248 -10.76 -0.93 -17.63
C ALA A 248 -9.76 -1.06 -16.47
N VAL A 249 -9.31 -2.28 -16.17
CA VAL A 249 -8.28 -2.52 -15.15
C VAL A 249 -6.93 -1.93 -15.59
N GLN A 250 -6.53 -2.17 -16.84
CA GLN A 250 -5.28 -1.64 -17.38
C GLN A 250 -5.30 -0.10 -17.41
N GLN A 251 -6.41 0.49 -17.84
CA GLN A 251 -6.62 1.94 -17.81
C GLN A 251 -6.58 2.49 -16.39
N ALA A 252 -7.19 1.81 -15.43
CA ALA A 252 -7.17 2.23 -14.02
C ALA A 252 -5.75 2.24 -13.44
N LYS A 253 -5.00 1.15 -13.64
CA LYS A 253 -3.60 1.06 -13.21
C LYS A 253 -2.72 2.11 -13.89
N LEU A 254 -2.90 2.33 -15.19
CA LEU A 254 -2.18 3.37 -15.93
C LEU A 254 -2.49 4.76 -15.39
N ALA A 255 -3.77 5.07 -15.12
CA ALA A 255 -4.18 6.35 -14.54
C ALA A 255 -3.54 6.59 -13.17
N ILE A 256 -3.51 5.58 -12.29
CA ILE A 256 -2.82 5.66 -11.00
C ILE A 256 -1.33 5.97 -11.21
N LYS A 257 -0.65 5.23 -12.09
CA LYS A 257 0.78 5.46 -12.40
C LYS A 257 1.03 6.85 -12.98
N GLN A 258 0.14 7.37 -13.83
CA GLN A 258 0.26 8.71 -14.39
C GLN A 258 0.06 9.81 -13.34
N ARG A 259 -0.81 9.61 -12.34
CA ARG A 259 -0.93 10.54 -11.19
C ARG A 259 0.32 10.55 -10.35
N ILE A 260 0.86 9.38 -10.03
CA ILE A 260 2.08 9.23 -9.20
C ILE A 260 3.31 9.80 -9.91
N SER A 261 3.45 9.57 -11.21
CA SER A 261 4.57 10.13 -12.00
C SER A 261 4.45 11.63 -12.29
N GLY A 262 3.28 12.24 -12.04
CA GLY A 262 3.00 13.63 -12.41
C GLY A 262 2.70 13.84 -13.90
N SER A 263 2.49 12.77 -14.66
CA SER A 263 2.18 12.82 -16.11
C SER A 263 0.72 13.18 -16.41
N MET A 264 -0.19 13.04 -15.45
CA MET A 264 -1.58 13.49 -15.60
C MET A 264 -1.69 14.99 -15.33
N VAL A 265 -1.97 15.76 -16.39
CA VAL A 265 -2.52 17.13 -16.25
C VAL A 265 -3.96 16.97 -15.80
N THR A 266 -4.28 17.35 -14.57
CA THR A 266 -5.67 17.51 -14.17
C THR A 266 -6.23 18.76 -14.85
N ASP A 267 -7.06 18.56 -15.88
CA ASP A 267 -7.87 19.64 -16.46
C ASP A 267 -8.88 20.12 -15.43
N PHE A 268 -8.51 21.11 -14.60
CA PHE A 268 -9.42 22.05 -13.97
C PHE A 268 -8.61 23.27 -13.49
N ASP A 269 -8.66 24.35 -14.27
CA ASP A 269 -8.86 25.69 -13.72
C ASP A 269 -9.12 26.73 -14.82
N SER A 270 -10.39 27.17 -14.94
CA SER A 270 -10.74 28.48 -15.53
C SER A 270 -10.36 29.64 -14.58
N ALA A 271 -9.69 29.36 -13.46
CA ALA A 271 -9.23 30.31 -12.45
C ALA A 271 -7.69 30.35 -12.26
N GLY A 272 -6.94 29.59 -13.06
CA GLY A 272 -5.51 29.79 -13.26
C GLY A 272 -4.56 29.52 -12.09
N ARG A 273 -4.88 28.72 -11.05
CA ARG A 273 -3.89 28.32 -10.02
C ARG A 273 -4.20 26.96 -9.37
N ALA A 274 -3.88 25.87 -10.09
CA ALA A 274 -3.36 24.62 -9.51
C ALA A 274 -2.77 23.73 -10.62
N SER A 275 -1.61 24.09 -11.18
CA SER A 275 -0.80 23.07 -11.86
C SER A 275 -0.24 22.14 -10.80
N THR A 276 -0.34 20.82 -11.00
CA THR A 276 0.41 19.80 -10.25
C THR A 276 1.92 20.04 -10.38
N GLN A 277 2.45 21.02 -9.62
CA GLN A 277 3.88 21.35 -9.55
C GLN A 277 4.70 20.31 -8.75
N GLY A 278 4.05 19.28 -8.21
CA GLY A 278 4.65 18.39 -7.20
C GLY A 278 5.75 17.44 -7.71
N ARG A 279 5.74 17.08 -9.00
CA ARG A 279 6.86 16.33 -9.62
C ARG A 279 7.17 16.94 -10.98
N VAL A 280 8.32 17.59 -11.09
CA VAL A 280 8.84 18.07 -12.37
C VAL A 280 9.11 16.85 -13.25
N GLN A 281 8.25 16.64 -14.24
CA GLN A 281 8.29 15.82 -15.47
C GLN A 281 9.54 14.94 -15.75
N LYS A 282 9.98 14.12 -14.79
CA LYS A 282 11.17 13.25 -14.94
C LYS A 282 10.95 11.78 -14.66
N ILE A 283 9.74 11.37 -14.25
CA ILE A 283 9.38 9.98 -13.96
C ILE A 283 8.40 9.51 -15.04
N SER A 284 8.64 8.35 -15.64
CA SER A 284 7.68 7.71 -16.55
C SER A 284 6.71 6.82 -15.76
N PRO A 285 5.47 6.58 -16.23
CA PRO A 285 4.58 5.57 -15.64
C PRO A 285 5.21 4.16 -15.51
N GLU A 286 6.20 3.85 -16.33
CA GLU A 286 6.98 2.61 -16.39
C GLU A 286 7.94 2.48 -15.22
N ASP A 287 8.35 3.60 -14.62
CA ASP A 287 9.17 3.63 -13.41
C ASP A 287 8.32 3.43 -12.14
N VAL A 288 6.99 3.36 -12.28
CA VAL A 288 6.02 3.20 -11.19
C VAL A 288 5.48 1.77 -11.16
N PHE A 289 5.72 1.08 -10.04
CA PHE A 289 5.25 -0.26 -9.75
C PHE A 289 4.13 -0.19 -8.70
N LEU A 290 3.02 -0.90 -8.94
CA LEU A 290 1.87 -0.90 -8.04
C LEU A 290 1.79 -2.24 -7.30
N PHE A 291 1.50 -2.17 -6.01
CA PHE A 291 1.44 -3.33 -5.11
C PHE A 291 0.11 -3.35 -4.35
N PRO A 292 -0.33 -4.52 -3.84
CA PRO A 292 -1.58 -4.64 -3.08
C PRO A 292 -1.62 -3.77 -1.81
N THR A 293 -0.48 -3.49 -1.20
CA THR A 293 -0.37 -2.69 0.04
C THR A 293 0.93 -1.87 0.04
N GLY A 294 0.98 -0.82 0.88
CA GLY A 294 2.22 -0.07 1.13
C GLY A 294 3.35 -0.95 1.69
N MET A 295 3.03 -1.90 2.58
CA MET A 295 4.03 -2.84 3.09
C MET A 295 4.55 -3.79 2.02
N SER A 296 3.71 -4.20 1.06
CA SER A 296 4.16 -5.00 -0.08
C SER A 296 5.12 -4.20 -0.98
N ALA A 297 4.89 -2.90 -1.15
CA ALA A 297 5.85 -2.04 -1.86
C ALA A 297 7.21 -1.96 -1.15
N ILE A 298 7.21 -1.76 0.18
CA ILE A 298 8.41 -1.73 1.02
C ILE A 298 9.14 -3.09 0.98
N TYR A 299 8.39 -4.18 1.18
CA TYR A 299 8.92 -5.55 1.17
C TYR A 299 9.55 -5.89 -0.17
N ASN A 300 8.93 -5.53 -1.29
CA ASN A 300 9.47 -5.78 -2.62
C ASN A 300 10.69 -4.90 -2.93
N ALA A 301 10.72 -3.64 -2.49
CA ALA A 301 11.91 -2.80 -2.60
C ALA A 301 13.09 -3.41 -1.81
N HIS A 302 12.83 -3.87 -0.59
CA HIS A 302 13.82 -4.56 0.23
C HIS A 302 14.30 -5.88 -0.40
N ARG A 303 13.38 -6.73 -0.88
CA ARG A 303 13.69 -8.00 -1.57
C ARG A 303 14.53 -7.77 -2.82
N LEU A 304 14.23 -6.72 -3.59
CA LEU A 304 15.03 -6.30 -4.74
C LEU A 304 16.44 -5.93 -4.32
N LEU A 305 16.61 -5.07 -3.32
CA LEU A 305 17.93 -4.60 -2.89
C LEU A 305 18.77 -5.74 -2.29
N ARG A 306 18.14 -6.67 -1.58
CA ARG A 306 18.79 -7.91 -1.13
C ARG A 306 19.25 -8.78 -2.29
N THR A 307 18.47 -8.85 -3.36
CA THR A 307 18.84 -9.61 -4.56
C THR A 307 19.99 -8.92 -5.31
N LEU A 308 19.99 -7.59 -5.33
CA LEU A 308 21.01 -6.78 -5.99
C LEU A 308 22.37 -6.84 -5.26
N PHE A 309 22.37 -6.71 -3.94
CA PHE A 309 23.60 -6.60 -3.13
C PHE A 309 23.98 -7.88 -2.39
N GLY A 310 23.11 -8.89 -2.34
CA GLY A 310 23.31 -10.11 -1.57
C GLY A 310 23.31 -9.84 -0.06
N SER A 311 24.19 -10.56 0.66
CA SER A 311 24.38 -10.34 2.10
C SER A 311 25.08 -9.01 2.34
N SER A 312 24.39 -8.08 2.99
CA SER A 312 24.86 -6.70 3.17
C SER A 312 24.19 -6.00 4.34
N THR A 313 24.83 -4.98 4.91
CA THR A 313 24.20 -4.20 5.98
C THR A 313 23.25 -3.16 5.37
N MET A 314 21.97 -3.28 5.71
CA MET A 314 20.98 -2.23 5.47
C MET A 314 20.76 -1.40 6.74
N VAL A 315 20.38 -0.14 6.56
CA VAL A 315 20.12 0.80 7.65
C VAL A 315 18.64 1.13 7.70
N GLU A 316 18.07 1.09 8.89
CA GLU A 316 16.79 1.74 9.18
C GLU A 316 17.08 3.06 9.89
N PHE A 317 16.72 4.18 9.27
CA PHE A 317 17.04 5.52 9.73
C PHE A 317 15.79 6.27 10.18
N GLY A 318 15.70 6.50 11.48
CA GLY A 318 14.50 6.92 12.17
C GLY A 318 13.71 5.74 12.71
N PHE A 319 12.59 6.06 13.34
CA PHE A 319 11.59 5.07 13.73
C PHE A 319 10.49 5.13 12.66
N PRO A 320 10.59 4.33 11.58
CA PRO A 320 9.53 4.24 10.61
C PRO A 320 8.32 3.55 11.26
N TYR A 321 7.26 3.40 10.49
CA TYR A 321 6.22 2.44 10.74
C TYR A 321 6.82 1.08 11.15
N LEU A 322 6.39 0.56 12.31
CA LEU A 322 7.00 -0.58 13.01
C LEU A 322 7.33 -1.77 12.09
N ASP A 323 6.48 -2.02 11.11
CA ASP A 323 6.60 -3.18 10.24
C ASP A 323 7.74 -3.04 9.20
N THR A 324 8.19 -1.83 8.85
CA THR A 324 9.40 -1.62 8.01
C THR A 324 10.64 -2.13 8.73
N LEU A 325 10.81 -1.75 10.00
CA LEU A 325 11.88 -2.29 10.84
C LEU A 325 11.77 -3.81 10.95
N LYS A 326 10.56 -4.36 11.11
CA LYS A 326 10.36 -5.82 11.14
C LYS A 326 10.71 -6.47 9.82
N ILE A 327 10.45 -5.86 8.66
CA ILE A 327 10.92 -6.39 7.37
C ILE A 327 12.45 -6.50 7.36
N LEU A 328 13.15 -5.44 7.74
CA LEU A 328 14.61 -5.41 7.70
C LEU A 328 15.25 -6.36 8.73
N GLU A 329 14.69 -6.45 9.93
CA GLU A 329 15.14 -7.38 10.97
C GLU A 329 14.86 -8.83 10.61
N LYS A 330 13.67 -9.10 10.08
CA LYS A 330 13.16 -10.47 9.98
C LYS A 330 13.52 -11.18 8.69
N PHE A 331 13.81 -10.44 7.64
CA PHE A 331 14.00 -10.98 6.29
C PHE A 331 15.43 -10.71 5.81
N GLY A 332 16.38 -11.58 6.14
CA GLY A 332 17.77 -11.46 5.69
C GLY A 332 18.71 -11.35 6.88
N ASP A 333 19.74 -10.51 6.76
CA ASP A 333 20.83 -10.44 7.73
C ASP A 333 20.58 -9.45 8.88
N GLY A 334 19.39 -8.86 8.93
CA GLY A 334 19.03 -7.80 9.87
C GLY A 334 19.41 -6.40 9.35
N CYS A 335 19.34 -5.41 10.24
CA CYS A 335 19.71 -4.04 9.91
C CYS A 335 20.48 -3.35 11.03
N LEU A 336 21.21 -2.29 10.66
CA LEU A 336 21.67 -1.28 11.59
C LEU A 336 20.51 -0.32 11.86
N PHE A 337 20.01 -0.33 13.09
CA PHE A 337 18.89 0.52 13.48
C PHE A 337 19.38 1.82 14.13
N LEU A 338 19.02 2.95 13.51
CA LEU A 338 19.31 4.31 13.98
C LEU A 338 17.98 5.02 14.25
N GLY A 339 17.34 4.66 15.36
CA GLY A 339 15.92 4.92 15.61
C GLY A 339 15.51 6.36 15.94
N ASN A 340 16.43 7.27 16.28
CA ASN A 340 16.05 8.65 16.57
C ASN A 340 15.80 9.45 15.30
N GLY A 341 16.49 9.13 14.21
CA GLY A 341 16.34 9.78 12.91
C GLY A 341 16.72 11.26 12.93
N ASN A 342 17.69 11.64 13.77
CA ASN A 342 18.16 13.02 13.96
C ASN A 342 19.62 13.18 13.50
N ASP A 343 20.19 14.37 13.63
CA ASP A 343 21.56 14.63 13.18
C ASP A 343 22.63 13.83 13.97
N ALA A 344 22.36 13.46 15.23
CA ALA A 344 23.28 12.62 15.99
C ALA A 344 23.34 11.19 15.44
N ASP A 345 22.20 10.66 15.00
CA ASP A 345 22.16 9.37 14.30
C ASP A 345 22.86 9.45 12.93
N LEU A 346 22.83 10.62 12.25
CA LEU A 346 23.62 10.82 11.03
C LEU A 346 25.12 10.85 11.30
N ASP A 347 25.54 11.47 12.41
CA ASP A 347 26.94 11.45 12.85
C ASP A 347 27.40 10.02 13.13
N GLU A 348 26.56 9.23 13.80
CA GLU A 348 26.81 7.81 14.06
C GLU A 348 26.89 7.00 12.75
N LEU A 349 25.96 7.23 11.79
CA LEU A 349 26.00 6.59 10.49
C LEU A 349 27.32 6.89 9.74
N GLU A 350 27.75 8.15 9.74
CA GLU A 350 29.01 8.56 9.12
C GLU A 350 30.21 7.92 9.82
N ARG A 351 30.19 7.83 11.16
CA ARG A 351 31.23 7.16 11.95
C ARG A 351 31.34 5.68 11.59
N VAL A 352 30.24 4.91 11.61
CA VAL A 352 30.29 3.46 11.33
C VAL A 352 30.74 3.16 9.90
N ILE A 353 30.38 4.01 8.95
CA ILE A 353 30.86 3.90 7.56
C ILE A 353 32.38 4.15 7.50
N ASN A 354 32.87 5.18 8.18
CA ASN A 354 34.30 5.50 8.23
C ASN A 354 35.11 4.42 8.96
N ASP A 355 34.51 3.73 9.93
CA ASP A 355 35.10 2.57 10.62
C ASP A 355 35.12 1.30 9.74
N GLY A 356 34.67 1.40 8.49
CA GLY A 356 34.77 0.35 7.46
C GLY A 356 33.49 -0.46 7.26
N LYS A 357 32.38 -0.11 7.91
CA LYS A 357 31.10 -0.82 7.70
C LYS A 357 30.53 -0.47 6.33
N GLN A 358 30.37 -1.47 5.47
CA GLN A 358 29.76 -1.29 4.15
C GLN A 358 28.23 -1.30 4.27
N ILE A 359 27.60 -0.20 3.86
CA ILE A 359 26.14 -0.04 3.79
C ILE A 359 25.70 -0.24 2.34
N SER A 360 24.65 -1.02 2.11
CA SER A 360 24.08 -1.25 0.77
C SER A 360 22.83 -0.40 0.51
N ALA A 361 21.98 -0.26 1.52
CA ALA A 361 20.75 0.51 1.45
C ALA A 361 20.40 1.16 2.79
N LEU A 362 19.70 2.29 2.73
CA LEU A 362 19.13 2.99 3.85
C LEU A 362 17.63 3.23 3.59
N PHE A 363 16.80 2.86 4.56
CA PHE A 363 15.36 3.12 4.57
C PHE A 363 15.08 4.26 5.56
N CYS A 364 14.20 5.18 5.19
CA CYS A 364 13.68 6.19 6.10
C CYS A 364 12.31 6.69 5.67
N GLU A 365 11.57 7.29 6.59
CA GLU A 365 10.32 8.00 6.29
C GLU A 365 10.55 9.51 6.18
N PHE A 366 9.77 10.18 5.35
CA PHE A 366 9.77 11.64 5.26
C PHE A 366 8.35 12.22 5.11
N PRO A 367 7.84 12.92 6.15
CA PRO A 367 8.26 12.86 7.55
C PRO A 367 7.82 11.55 8.22
N SER A 368 8.41 11.21 9.38
CA SER A 368 8.15 9.95 10.08
C SER A 368 6.81 9.90 10.83
N ASN A 369 6.19 8.74 10.91
CA ASN A 369 5.01 8.47 11.73
C ASN A 369 5.41 8.08 13.17
N PRO A 370 4.78 8.58 14.24
CA PRO A 370 3.81 9.69 14.31
C PRO A 370 4.45 11.06 14.60
N LEU A 371 5.76 11.09 14.87
CA LEU A 371 6.46 12.27 15.40
C LEU A 371 6.79 13.33 14.34
N LEU A 372 6.51 13.06 13.08
CA LEU A 372 6.77 13.91 11.92
C LEU A 372 8.23 14.39 11.85
N ARG A 373 9.17 13.52 12.24
CA ARG A 373 10.60 13.82 12.14
C ARG A 373 11.01 13.75 10.68
N SER A 374 11.79 14.74 10.25
CA SER A 374 12.27 14.86 8.87
C SER A 374 13.78 14.70 8.88
N PRO A 375 14.34 13.56 8.40
CA PRO A 375 15.78 13.39 8.31
C PRO A 375 16.41 14.41 7.37
N ASN A 376 17.68 14.75 7.57
CA ASN A 376 18.42 15.64 6.68
C ASN A 376 18.78 14.90 5.37
N LEU A 377 17.81 14.86 4.44
CA LEU A 377 17.94 14.15 3.16
C LEU A 377 19.11 14.65 2.31
N LYS A 378 19.47 15.94 2.41
CA LYS A 378 20.64 16.52 1.70
C LYS A 378 21.94 15.85 2.19
N ARG A 379 22.11 15.75 3.52
CA ARG A 379 23.29 15.10 4.12
C ARG A 379 23.30 13.59 3.84
N LEU A 380 22.15 12.92 3.95
CA LEU A 380 22.02 11.50 3.59
C LEU A 380 22.39 11.25 2.13
N ARG A 381 21.87 12.04 1.18
CA ARG A 381 22.20 11.91 -0.23
C ARG A 381 23.68 12.15 -0.50
N ALA A 382 24.31 13.12 0.15
CA ALA A 382 25.75 13.36 0.03
C ALA A 382 26.57 12.15 0.50
N LEU A 383 26.20 11.58 1.66
CA LEU A 383 26.85 10.39 2.21
C LEU A 383 26.65 9.17 1.31
N ALA A 384 25.43 8.94 0.85
CA ALA A 384 25.06 7.86 -0.06
C ALA A 384 25.80 7.95 -1.40
N SER A 385 26.02 9.16 -1.91
CA SER A 385 26.80 9.36 -3.15
C SER A 385 28.28 9.05 -2.94
N ARG A 386 28.86 9.46 -1.80
CA ARG A 386 30.26 9.21 -1.46
C ARG A 386 30.56 7.73 -1.23
N HIS A 387 29.67 7.04 -0.53
CA HIS A 387 29.87 5.65 -0.10
C HIS A 387 29.08 4.62 -0.94
N ARG A 388 28.37 5.09 -1.97
CA ARG A 388 27.63 4.29 -2.96
C ARG A 388 26.62 3.31 -2.34
N PHE A 389 25.64 3.85 -1.61
CA PHE A 389 24.47 3.10 -1.14
C PHE A 389 23.16 3.70 -1.64
N VAL A 390 22.10 2.89 -1.64
CA VAL A 390 20.75 3.25 -2.09
C VAL A 390 19.96 3.90 -0.96
N ILE A 391 19.22 4.98 -1.24
CA ILE A 391 18.25 5.56 -0.30
C ILE A 391 16.84 5.20 -0.76
N VAL A 392 16.10 4.54 0.13
CA VAL A 392 14.66 4.29 0.00
C VAL A 392 13.92 5.25 0.94
N VAL A 393 13.05 6.10 0.38
CA VAL A 393 12.22 7.02 1.17
C VAL A 393 10.76 6.59 1.10
N ASP A 394 10.16 6.33 2.26
CA ASP A 394 8.71 6.26 2.39
C ASP A 394 8.15 7.68 2.55
N GLU A 395 7.44 8.14 1.53
CA GLU A 395 6.84 9.47 1.46
C GLU A 395 5.35 9.47 1.81
N THR A 396 4.81 8.41 2.42
CA THR A 396 3.35 8.24 2.65
C THR A 396 2.70 9.45 3.33
N ILE A 397 3.30 9.98 4.40
CA ILE A 397 2.74 11.12 5.14
C ILE A 397 2.97 12.42 4.36
N GLY A 398 4.21 12.63 3.91
CA GLY A 398 4.61 13.86 3.24
C GLY A 398 3.84 14.03 1.95
N ASN A 399 3.75 12.94 1.19
CA ASN A 399 3.15 12.78 -0.12
C ASN A 399 3.69 13.77 -1.18
N PHE A 400 3.63 13.36 -2.44
CA PHE A 400 4.23 14.12 -3.54
C PHE A 400 3.51 15.42 -3.91
N VAL A 401 2.42 15.76 -3.24
CA VAL A 401 1.78 17.08 -3.37
C VAL A 401 2.40 18.07 -2.38
N ASN A 402 2.84 17.63 -1.19
CA ASN A 402 3.43 18.55 -0.20
C ASN A 402 4.95 18.55 -0.17
N VAL A 403 5.62 17.45 -0.51
CA VAL A 403 7.08 17.35 -0.42
C VAL A 403 7.66 16.73 -1.69
N ASP A 404 8.76 17.31 -2.17
CA ASP A 404 9.56 16.73 -3.23
C ASP A 404 10.83 16.12 -2.63
N VAL A 405 10.79 14.80 -2.42
CA VAL A 405 11.92 14.00 -1.90
C VAL A 405 12.67 13.27 -3.01
N LEU A 406 12.18 13.34 -4.25
CA LEU A 406 12.76 12.67 -5.41
C LEU A 406 14.25 13.02 -5.62
N PRO A 407 14.72 14.28 -5.45
CA PRO A 407 16.13 14.62 -5.62
C PRO A 407 17.10 13.92 -4.64
N TYR A 408 16.59 13.23 -3.62
CA TYR A 408 17.40 12.59 -2.59
C TYR A 408 17.24 11.07 -2.51
N ALA A 409 16.28 10.50 -3.22
CA ALA A 409 15.92 9.08 -3.11
C ALA A 409 16.17 8.31 -4.40
N ASP A 410 16.79 7.13 -4.28
CA ASP A 410 16.92 6.14 -5.37
C ASP A 410 15.59 5.42 -5.61
N ILE A 411 14.86 5.11 -4.54
CA ILE A 411 13.55 4.48 -4.57
C ILE A 411 12.60 5.29 -3.67
N LEU A 412 11.40 5.57 -4.16
CA LEU A 412 10.31 6.09 -3.34
C LEU A 412 9.25 5.01 -3.14
N VAL A 413 8.79 4.85 -1.90
CA VAL A 413 7.67 3.97 -1.57
C VAL A 413 6.54 4.78 -0.96
N SER A 414 5.29 4.39 -1.23
CA SER A 414 4.12 5.08 -0.68
C SER A 414 2.97 4.11 -0.42
N SER A 415 2.27 4.31 0.68
CA SER A 415 1.00 3.65 0.98
C SER A 415 -0.16 4.40 0.32
N LEU A 416 -0.62 3.89 -0.82
CA LEU A 416 -1.77 4.44 -1.54
C LEU A 416 -3.07 4.28 -0.74
N THR A 417 -3.09 3.33 0.20
CA THR A 417 -4.18 3.09 1.16
C THR A 417 -4.60 4.33 1.96
N LYS A 418 -3.68 5.29 2.17
CA LYS A 418 -3.89 6.44 3.06
C LYS A 418 -4.56 7.60 2.33
N VAL A 419 -3.94 8.79 2.33
CA VAL A 419 -4.52 10.03 1.77
C VAL A 419 -4.75 9.92 0.26
N PHE A 420 -3.94 9.12 -0.44
CA PHE A 420 -4.08 8.90 -1.88
C PHE A 420 -5.43 8.29 -2.24
N SER A 421 -5.84 7.20 -1.58
CA SER A 421 -7.21 6.69 -1.66
C SER A 421 -8.21 7.64 -0.99
N GLY A 422 -8.04 7.93 0.30
CA GLY A 422 -8.88 8.86 1.06
C GLY A 422 -10.25 8.32 1.51
N ASP A 423 -10.72 7.20 0.96
CA ASP A 423 -12.07 6.66 1.21
C ASP A 423 -12.11 5.47 2.18
N SER A 424 -10.97 5.03 2.71
CA SER A 424 -10.89 3.92 3.69
C SER A 424 -11.58 2.62 3.26
N ASN A 425 -11.59 2.31 1.97
CA ASN A 425 -12.25 1.12 1.41
C ASN A 425 -11.38 0.28 0.46
N VAL A 426 -10.12 0.65 0.26
CA VAL A 426 -9.20 -0.04 -0.65
C VAL A 426 -7.76 0.15 -0.20
N MET A 427 -6.96 -0.89 -0.38
CA MET A 427 -5.52 -0.84 -0.14
C MET A 427 -4.74 -0.71 -1.44
N GLY A 428 -3.53 -0.17 -1.33
CA GLY A 428 -2.55 -0.17 -2.40
C GLY A 428 -1.21 0.36 -1.91
N GLY A 429 -0.17 0.06 -2.66
CA GLY A 429 1.16 0.61 -2.48
C GLY A 429 1.76 0.97 -3.83
N SER A 430 2.72 1.89 -3.82
CA SER A 430 3.55 2.20 -4.99
C SER A 430 5.02 2.16 -4.64
N CYS A 431 5.83 1.73 -5.60
CA CYS A 431 7.27 1.86 -5.60
C CYS A 431 7.67 2.60 -6.87
N VAL A 432 8.42 3.69 -6.75
CA VAL A 432 8.92 4.50 -7.86
C VAL A 432 10.44 4.40 -7.88
N ILE A 433 10.99 4.00 -9.01
CA ILE A 433 12.44 3.92 -9.22
C ILE A 433 12.89 5.21 -9.88
N ASN A 434 13.84 5.92 -9.29
CA ASN A 434 14.22 7.23 -9.78
C ASN A 434 15.21 7.16 -10.97
N PRO A 435 14.83 7.59 -12.19
CA PRO A 435 15.71 7.56 -13.36
C PRO A 435 16.94 8.48 -13.29
N GLU A 436 16.95 9.44 -12.37
CA GLU A 436 18.09 10.34 -12.20
C GLU A 436 19.16 9.78 -11.26
N MET A 437 18.91 8.63 -10.62
CA MET A 437 19.77 8.13 -9.57
C MET A 437 20.80 7.12 -10.09
N PRO A 438 22.01 7.06 -9.48
CA PRO A 438 23.13 6.27 -10.03
C PRO A 438 22.84 4.77 -10.16
N PHE A 439 21.96 4.21 -9.34
CA PHE A 439 21.58 2.80 -9.35
C PHE A 439 20.39 2.48 -10.28
N TYR A 440 19.85 3.46 -11.00
CA TYR A 440 18.63 3.30 -11.80
C TYR A 440 18.68 2.09 -12.73
N GLN A 441 19.75 1.94 -13.51
CA GLN A 441 19.84 0.88 -14.53
C GLN A 441 19.76 -0.52 -13.91
N ASP A 442 20.47 -0.74 -12.80
CA ASP A 442 20.51 -2.03 -12.12
C ASP A 442 19.18 -2.32 -11.41
N ILE A 443 18.64 -1.31 -10.70
CA ILE A 443 17.38 -1.43 -9.96
C ILE A 443 16.21 -1.63 -10.92
N SER A 444 16.11 -0.86 -12.01
CA SER A 444 15.01 -0.93 -12.97
C SER A 444 14.97 -2.26 -13.73
N LEU A 445 16.12 -2.77 -14.19
CA LEU A 445 16.21 -4.08 -14.84
C LEU A 445 15.80 -5.21 -13.90
N LEU A 446 16.27 -5.16 -12.64
CA LEU A 446 15.95 -6.18 -11.65
C LEU A 446 14.48 -6.10 -11.21
N ALA A 447 13.95 -4.88 -11.02
CA ALA A 447 12.54 -4.66 -10.72
C ALA A 447 11.64 -5.24 -11.81
N ALA A 448 11.93 -4.94 -13.09
CA ALA A 448 11.17 -5.47 -14.22
C ALA A 448 11.20 -7.01 -14.28
N LYS A 449 12.29 -7.63 -13.83
CA LYS A 449 12.41 -9.10 -13.75
C LYS A 449 11.66 -9.71 -12.58
N MET A 450 11.66 -9.04 -11.42
CA MET A 450 11.09 -9.56 -10.17
C MET A 450 9.62 -9.19 -9.96
N PHE A 451 9.11 -8.19 -10.66
CA PHE A 451 7.76 -7.68 -10.47
C PHE A 451 6.70 -8.67 -10.96
N GLU A 452 5.80 -9.05 -10.05
CA GLU A 452 4.54 -9.73 -10.36
C GLU A 452 3.39 -8.77 -10.08
N ASP A 453 2.49 -8.58 -11.06
CA ASP A 453 1.33 -7.72 -10.89
C ASP A 453 0.24 -8.42 -10.05
N ASN A 454 0.46 -8.42 -8.73
CA ASN A 454 -0.46 -8.99 -7.74
C ASN A 454 -1.56 -8.02 -7.31
N TYR A 455 -1.58 -6.79 -7.85
CA TYR A 455 -2.58 -5.79 -7.47
C TYR A 455 -3.94 -6.12 -8.10
N TRP A 456 -4.93 -6.47 -7.28
CA TRP A 456 -6.24 -6.93 -7.76
C TRP A 456 -6.94 -5.87 -8.61
N GLY A 457 -7.58 -6.31 -9.70
CA GLY A 457 -8.15 -5.41 -10.70
C GLY A 457 -9.26 -4.51 -10.16
N GLU A 458 -10.18 -5.05 -9.36
CA GLU A 458 -11.25 -4.25 -8.74
C GLU A 458 -10.68 -3.25 -7.73
N ASP A 459 -9.66 -3.64 -6.95
CA ASP A 459 -9.00 -2.70 -6.04
C ASP A 459 -8.33 -1.57 -6.83
N ALA A 460 -7.70 -1.86 -7.97
CA ALA A 460 -7.13 -0.82 -8.83
C ALA A 460 -8.20 0.14 -9.38
N ILE A 461 -9.40 -0.34 -9.72
CA ILE A 461 -10.51 0.52 -10.17
C ILE A 461 -10.98 1.44 -9.04
N PHE A 462 -11.19 0.91 -7.84
CA PHE A 462 -11.56 1.73 -6.68
C PHE A 462 -10.46 2.72 -6.31
N MET A 463 -9.20 2.30 -6.33
CA MET A 463 -8.05 3.17 -6.09
C MET A 463 -7.96 4.30 -7.13
N GLU A 464 -8.18 3.99 -8.40
CA GLU A 464 -8.22 5.00 -9.46
C GLU A 464 -9.34 6.00 -9.18
N ARG A 465 -10.54 5.54 -8.86
CA ARG A 465 -11.69 6.40 -8.60
C ARG A 465 -11.44 7.32 -7.41
N ASN A 466 -11.02 6.74 -6.28
CA ASN A 466 -10.86 7.46 -5.02
C ASN A 466 -9.67 8.45 -5.08
N SER A 467 -8.69 8.24 -5.95
CA SER A 467 -7.52 9.15 -6.07
C SER A 467 -7.71 10.35 -7.00
N ARG A 468 -8.89 10.52 -7.62
CA ARG A 468 -9.15 11.61 -8.59
C ARG A 468 -9.06 13.01 -7.98
N ASP A 469 -9.52 13.18 -6.75
CA ASP A 469 -9.52 14.44 -6.00
C ASP A 469 -8.33 14.53 -5.01
N PHE A 470 -7.35 13.62 -5.10
CA PHE A 470 -6.19 13.55 -4.19
C PHE A 470 -5.50 14.91 -3.98
N GLY A 471 -5.22 15.66 -5.06
CA GLY A 471 -4.57 16.96 -4.96
C GLY A 471 -5.39 18.00 -4.18
N SER A 472 -6.67 18.17 -4.53
CA SER A 472 -7.57 19.09 -3.82
C SER A 472 -7.82 18.65 -2.36
N ARG A 473 -7.85 17.34 -2.12
CA ARG A 473 -8.02 16.76 -0.78
C ARG A 473 -6.83 17.08 0.10
N VAL A 474 -5.60 16.89 -0.40
CA VAL A 474 -4.38 17.24 0.34
C VAL A 474 -4.36 18.72 0.69
N LEU A 475 -4.72 19.60 -0.24
CA LEU A 475 -4.81 21.05 0.03
C LEU A 475 -5.78 21.35 1.18
N ARG A 476 -6.97 20.73 1.16
CA ARG A 476 -7.97 20.88 2.22
C ARG A 476 -7.48 20.34 3.56
N ILE A 477 -6.83 19.16 3.56
CA ILE A 477 -6.25 18.55 4.76
C ILE A 477 -5.22 19.49 5.37
N ASN A 478 -4.32 20.07 4.56
CA ASN A 478 -3.32 21.01 5.04
C ASN A 478 -3.96 22.24 5.70
N GLN A 479 -4.94 22.86 5.04
CA GLN A 479 -5.65 24.02 5.59
C GLN A 479 -6.32 23.70 6.93
N ASN A 480 -7.01 22.57 7.02
CA ASN A 480 -7.67 22.14 8.25
C ASN A 480 -6.67 21.81 9.35
N ALA A 481 -5.58 21.12 9.02
CA ALA A 481 -4.53 20.74 9.97
C ALA A 481 -3.82 21.98 10.54
N ASP A 482 -3.55 22.99 9.71
CA ASP A 482 -2.94 24.25 10.14
C ASP A 482 -3.87 25.02 11.08
N ALA A 483 -5.17 25.14 10.72
CA ALA A 483 -6.16 25.77 11.58
C ALA A 483 -6.35 25.05 12.93
N LEU A 484 -6.34 23.71 12.92
CA LEU A 484 -6.41 22.91 14.15
C LEU A 484 -5.15 23.06 15.00
N ALA A 485 -3.98 23.11 14.38
CA ALA A 485 -2.73 23.34 15.10
C ALA A 485 -2.71 24.71 15.78
N GLU A 486 -3.15 25.77 15.08
CA GLU A 486 -3.31 27.09 15.68
C GLU A 486 -4.30 27.10 16.85
N LEU A 487 -5.41 26.37 16.72
CA LEU A 487 -6.39 26.22 17.79
C LEU A 487 -5.78 25.53 19.01
N PHE A 488 -5.08 24.41 18.80
CA PHE A 488 -4.44 23.64 19.88
C PHE A 488 -3.34 24.44 20.59
N LEU A 489 -2.57 25.26 19.85
CA LEU A 489 -1.58 26.18 20.43
C LEU A 489 -2.19 27.23 21.36
N LYS A 490 -3.44 27.63 21.13
CA LYS A 490 -4.17 28.60 21.96
C LYS A 490 -4.89 27.94 23.13
N TRP A 491 -4.96 26.60 23.19
CA TRP A 491 -5.73 25.88 24.19
C TRP A 491 -4.95 25.77 25.51
N PRO A 492 -5.46 26.32 26.64
CA PRO A 492 -4.68 26.44 27.88
C PRO A 492 -4.15 25.13 28.50
N THR A 493 -4.75 23.98 28.16
CA THR A 493 -4.44 22.66 28.74
C THR A 493 -3.47 21.84 27.90
N ILE A 494 -3.00 22.36 26.76
CA ILE A 494 -2.04 21.70 25.88
C ILE A 494 -0.67 22.32 26.14
N SER A 495 0.24 21.57 26.77
CA SER A 495 1.57 22.07 27.15
C SER A 495 2.60 21.98 26.02
N GLU A 496 2.33 21.17 24.98
CA GLU A 496 3.19 21.05 23.81
C GLU A 496 2.42 21.16 22.48
N ALA A 497 2.93 22.03 21.61
CA ALA A 497 2.43 22.26 20.27
C ALA A 497 2.36 20.96 19.44
N PRO A 498 1.35 20.82 18.55
CA PRO A 498 1.42 19.84 17.48
C PRO A 498 2.60 20.16 16.54
N ILE A 499 3.31 19.13 16.10
CA ILE A 499 4.39 19.27 15.12
C ILE A 499 3.71 19.44 13.75
N LEU A 500 4.02 20.52 13.06
CA LEU A 500 3.64 20.72 11.66
C LEU A 500 4.90 20.70 10.80
N VAL A 501 4.81 20.02 9.67
CA VAL A 501 5.83 20.05 8.61
C VAL A 501 5.33 20.99 7.53
N LYS A 502 5.87 22.20 7.48
CA LYS A 502 5.44 23.23 6.52
C LYS A 502 6.09 23.02 5.15
N ASN A 503 5.28 23.06 4.10
CA ASN A 503 5.75 23.11 2.71
C ASN A 503 6.28 24.52 2.38
N ARG A 504 7.54 24.61 1.94
CA ARG A 504 8.21 25.87 1.56
C ARG A 504 7.51 26.62 0.41
N ALA A 505 6.78 25.92 -0.45
CA ALA A 505 6.15 26.52 -1.63
C ALA A 505 5.02 27.52 -1.30
N LEU A 506 4.50 27.53 -0.07
CA LEU A 506 3.38 28.39 0.36
C LEU A 506 3.81 29.68 1.10
N GLU A 507 5.10 29.86 1.41
CA GLU A 507 5.59 30.95 2.26
C GLU A 507 6.20 32.16 1.54
N THR A 508 5.94 32.38 0.25
CA THR A 508 6.39 33.63 -0.41
C THR A 508 5.66 34.91 0.07
N ASN A 509 4.89 34.90 1.16
CA ASN A 509 4.13 36.10 1.58
C ASN A 509 4.01 36.42 3.08
N ILE A 510 4.58 35.66 4.03
CA ILE A 510 4.46 36.05 5.46
C ILE A 510 5.76 35.73 6.21
N GLU A 511 6.76 36.59 6.06
CA GLU A 511 7.82 36.74 7.05
C GLU A 511 7.28 37.56 8.22
N ASN A 512 7.07 36.90 9.36
CA ASN A 512 7.14 37.41 10.74
C ASN A 512 6.11 36.70 11.64
N ASN A 513 6.47 35.55 12.21
CA ASN A 513 6.14 35.28 13.60
C ASN A 513 6.95 34.11 14.18
N THR A 514 7.53 34.39 15.34
CA THR A 514 8.32 33.50 16.20
C THR A 514 7.48 32.39 16.81
N SER A 515 7.21 31.34 16.03
CA SER A 515 6.74 30.04 16.48
C SER A 515 7.84 29.02 16.21
N LYS A 516 8.11 28.11 17.16
CA LYS A 516 9.06 26.99 17.03
C LYS A 516 8.57 25.97 15.99
N THR A 517 8.46 26.41 14.75
CA THR A 517 8.04 25.61 13.60
C THR A 517 9.30 25.11 12.92
N ARG A 518 9.46 23.79 12.75
CA ARG A 518 10.49 23.25 11.86
C ARG A 518 10.10 23.58 10.43
N LEU A 519 10.58 24.72 9.95
CA LEU A 519 10.55 25.07 8.54
C LEU A 519 11.43 24.06 7.79
N LEU A 520 10.89 23.42 6.76
CA LEU A 520 11.69 22.58 5.87
C LEU A 520 12.72 23.46 5.11
N PRO A 521 13.96 23.01 4.94
CA PRO A 521 14.98 23.69 4.15
C PRO A 521 14.89 23.45 2.64
#